data_AF-A0A6I3I5W3-F1
#
_entry.id   AF-A0A6I3I5W3-F1
#
_cell.length_a   1.000
_cell.length_b   1.000
_cell.length_c   1.000
_cell.angle_alpha   90.00
_cell.angle_beta   90.00
_cell.angle_gamma   90.00
#
_symmetry.space_group_name_H-M   'P 1'
#
loop_
_entity.id
_entity.type
_entity.pdbx_description
1 polymer ?
#
loop_
_entity_poly.entity_id
_entity_poly.type
_entity_poly.pdbx_seq_one_letter_code
_entity_poly.pdbx_strand_id
1 'polypeptide(L)'
;MADLDFFFDPVCPWAWITSRWVTEVQQLRDYNVAWKFISLKILNQDTMDYASMPAGYKEVHAAGTSGLRVAAKARSVAGNDAVAKVYTALGTSLHNKQERELFVADIEGHIASLLKSAGLPVEWASAVNDETFDRLIADETAIALERTGKDVGTPIITFNPGGLKEASFFGPVI
;
A
#
# COMPACT_ATOMS: atom_id res chain seq x y z
N MET A 1 4.41 20.30 0.10
CA MET A 1 3.22 19.60 0.62
C MET A 1 2.65 18.82 -0.56
N ALA A 2 2.22 17.56 -0.39
CA ALA A 2 1.68 16.81 -1.53
C ALA A 2 0.32 17.39 -1.94
N ASP A 3 -0.02 17.29 -3.22
CA ASP A 3 -1.32 17.70 -3.74
C ASP A 3 -2.37 16.59 -3.52
N LEU A 4 -1.90 15.34 -3.42
CA LEU A 4 -2.72 14.15 -3.19
C LEU A 4 -2.01 13.15 -2.26
N ASP A 5 -2.65 12.74 -1.17
CA ASP A 5 -2.29 11.51 -0.45
C ASP A 5 -3.03 10.33 -1.08
N PHE A 6 -2.32 9.25 -1.42
CA PHE A 6 -2.90 7.99 -1.89
C PHE A 6 -2.61 6.88 -0.88
N PHE A 7 -3.65 6.33 -0.26
CA PHE A 7 -3.51 5.25 0.71
C PHE A 7 -3.61 3.90 0.02
N PHE A 8 -2.58 3.07 0.16
CA PHE A 8 -2.53 1.74 -0.45
C PHE A 8 -2.19 0.63 0.56
N ASP A 9 -2.77 -0.55 0.29
CA ASP A 9 -2.24 -1.85 0.69
C ASP A 9 -1.83 -2.56 -0.61
N PRO A 10 -0.61 -3.13 -0.72
CA PRO A 10 -0.16 -3.77 -1.96
C PRO A 10 -1.06 -4.93 -2.40
N VAL A 11 -1.79 -5.60 -1.50
CA VAL A 11 -2.65 -6.74 -1.89
C VAL A 11 -4.05 -6.32 -2.35
N CYS A 12 -4.43 -5.05 -2.23
CA CYS A 12 -5.72 -4.59 -2.70
C CYS A 12 -5.73 -4.41 -4.24
N PRO A 13 -6.58 -5.14 -4.99
CA PRO A 13 -6.67 -4.97 -6.45
C PRO A 13 -7.25 -3.61 -6.85
N TRP A 14 -8.22 -3.08 -6.10
CA TRP A 14 -8.85 -1.79 -6.39
C TRP A 14 -7.88 -0.62 -6.15
N ALA A 15 -7.10 -0.67 -5.06
CA ALA A 15 -6.06 0.32 -4.83
C ALA A 15 -4.97 0.25 -5.90
N TRP A 16 -4.67 -0.93 -6.44
CA TRP A 16 -3.73 -1.06 -7.54
C TRP A 16 -4.22 -0.34 -8.81
N ILE A 17 -5.44 -0.64 -9.25
CA ILE A 17 -6.01 -0.04 -10.47
C ILE A 17 -6.07 1.50 -10.32
N THR A 18 -6.62 1.99 -9.22
CA THR A 18 -6.72 3.44 -8.98
C THR A 18 -5.34 4.10 -8.84
N SER A 19 -4.32 3.40 -8.31
CA SER A 19 -2.95 3.93 -8.27
C SER A 19 -2.33 4.13 -9.65
N ARG A 20 -2.67 3.25 -10.63
CA ARG A 20 -2.18 3.39 -12.00
C ARG A 20 -2.82 4.59 -12.67
N TRP A 21 -4.13 4.78 -12.47
CA TRP A 21 -4.84 5.98 -12.90
C TRP A 21 -4.24 7.26 -12.28
N VAL A 22 -3.98 7.26 -10.98
CA VAL A 22 -3.32 8.41 -10.30
C VAL A 22 -1.96 8.71 -10.92
N THR A 23 -1.12 7.69 -11.13
CA THR A 23 0.19 7.85 -11.79
C THR A 23 0.07 8.41 -13.21
N GLU A 24 -0.93 7.97 -13.99
CA GLU A 24 -1.19 8.49 -15.33
C GLU A 24 -1.60 9.97 -15.29
N VAL A 25 -2.56 10.32 -14.42
CA VAL A 25 -3.00 11.71 -14.24
C VAL A 25 -1.84 12.59 -13.76
N GLN A 26 -0.94 12.05 -12.92
CA GLN A 26 0.26 12.75 -12.43
C GLN A 26 1.14 13.24 -13.59
N GLN A 27 1.35 12.39 -14.59
CA GLN A 27 2.13 12.73 -15.78
C GLN A 27 1.43 13.80 -16.65
N LEU A 28 0.11 13.91 -16.55
CA LEU A 28 -0.70 14.84 -17.36
C LEU A 28 -0.96 16.19 -16.68
N ARG A 29 -0.78 16.30 -15.35
CA ARG A 29 -1.29 17.43 -14.57
C ARG A 29 -0.32 18.07 -13.57
N ASP A 30 0.97 17.72 -13.62
CA ASP A 30 2.03 18.32 -12.79
C ASP A 30 1.62 18.52 -11.32
N TYR A 31 1.27 17.42 -10.64
CA TYR A 31 0.95 17.42 -9.22
C TYR A 31 1.73 16.34 -8.46
N ASN A 32 1.86 16.53 -7.15
CA ASN A 32 2.68 15.69 -6.28
C ASN A 32 1.80 14.68 -5.52
N VAL A 33 2.15 13.41 -5.63
CA VAL A 33 1.49 12.32 -4.90
C VAL A 33 2.36 11.89 -3.72
N ALA A 34 1.78 11.85 -2.53
CA ALA A 34 2.33 11.16 -1.39
C ALA A 34 1.67 9.79 -1.24
N TRP A 35 2.46 8.73 -1.39
CA TRP A 35 2.03 7.35 -1.20
C TRP A 35 2.03 7.02 0.30
N LYS A 36 0.83 6.78 0.84
CA LYS A 36 0.50 6.53 2.24
C LYS A 36 0.10 5.07 2.46
N PHE A 37 0.24 4.60 3.69
CA PHE A 37 -0.04 3.21 4.05
C PHE A 37 -1.45 3.06 4.60
N ILE A 38 -2.11 1.98 4.22
CA ILE A 38 -3.31 1.48 4.88
C ILE A 38 -3.22 -0.04 4.90
N SER A 39 -3.43 -0.66 6.06
CA SER A 39 -3.35 -2.12 6.19
C SER A 39 -4.73 -2.76 6.15
N LEU A 40 -4.99 -3.60 5.16
CA LEU A 40 -6.19 -4.43 5.10
C LEU A 40 -6.24 -5.44 6.25
N LYS A 41 -5.10 -5.84 6.82
CA LYS A 41 -5.08 -6.67 8.03
C LYS A 41 -5.67 -5.91 9.21
N ILE A 42 -5.25 -4.65 9.42
CA ILE A 42 -5.75 -3.80 10.52
C ILE A 42 -7.23 -3.47 10.29
N LEU A 43 -7.61 -3.06 9.08
CA LEU A 43 -9.00 -2.71 8.75
C LEU A 43 -10.00 -3.82 9.06
N ASN A 44 -9.61 -5.07 8.81
CA ASN A 44 -10.50 -6.22 8.85
C ASN A 44 -10.38 -7.03 10.15
N GLN A 45 -9.50 -6.64 11.07
CA GLN A 45 -9.17 -7.44 12.26
C GLN A 45 -10.39 -7.71 13.18
N ASP A 46 -11.34 -6.76 13.23
CA ASP A 46 -12.48 -6.79 14.16
C ASP A 46 -13.82 -7.10 13.46
N THR A 47 -13.87 -7.01 12.13
CA THR A 47 -15.13 -7.06 11.36
C THR A 47 -15.21 -8.28 10.43
N MET A 48 -14.08 -8.87 10.07
CA MET A 48 -14.03 -9.96 9.08
C MET A 48 -13.97 -11.32 9.75
N ASP A 49 -14.94 -12.17 9.42
CA ASP A 49 -14.83 -13.59 9.69
C ASP A 49 -13.96 -14.26 8.61
N TYR A 50 -12.64 -14.33 8.86
CA TYR A 50 -11.70 -15.00 7.97
C TYR A 50 -12.02 -16.47 7.71
N ALA A 51 -12.77 -17.16 8.59
CA ALA A 51 -13.18 -18.54 8.36
C ALA A 51 -14.22 -18.68 7.23
N SER A 52 -14.95 -17.60 6.94
CA SER A 52 -15.91 -17.52 5.83
C SER A 52 -15.27 -17.12 4.49
N MET A 53 -14.00 -16.74 4.49
CA MET A 53 -13.26 -16.28 3.32
C MET A 53 -12.55 -17.44 2.59
N PRO A 54 -12.15 -17.25 1.31
CA PRO A 54 -11.36 -18.23 0.59
C PRO A 54 -10.06 -18.61 1.34
N ALA A 55 -9.60 -19.85 1.17
CA ALA A 55 -8.35 -20.30 1.75
C ALA A 55 -7.17 -19.38 1.37
N GLY A 56 -6.29 -19.07 2.31
CA GLY A 56 -5.15 -18.18 2.10
C GLY A 56 -5.45 -16.68 2.25
N TYR A 57 -6.71 -16.28 2.44
CA TYR A 57 -7.08 -14.85 2.46
C TYR A 57 -6.46 -14.09 3.65
N LYS A 58 -6.39 -14.72 4.82
CA LYS A 58 -5.75 -14.15 6.02
C LYS A 58 -4.24 -13.97 5.82
N GLU A 59 -3.60 -14.96 5.23
CA GLU A 59 -2.18 -14.98 4.92
C GLU A 59 -1.82 -13.88 3.92
N VAL A 60 -2.69 -13.64 2.92
CA VAL A 60 -2.52 -12.55 1.96
C VAL A 60 -2.60 -11.17 2.64
N HIS A 61 -3.55 -10.94 3.56
CA HIS A 61 -3.61 -9.67 4.31
C HIS A 61 -2.37 -9.47 5.19
N ALA A 62 -1.87 -10.54 5.82
CA ALA A 62 -0.63 -10.50 6.58
C ALA A 62 0.59 -10.19 5.70
N ALA A 63 0.67 -10.81 4.51
CA ALA A 63 1.71 -10.53 3.53
C ALA A 63 1.64 -9.08 3.02
N GLY A 64 0.43 -8.52 2.84
CA GLY A 64 0.25 -7.11 2.51
C GLY A 64 0.88 -6.17 3.52
N THR A 65 0.67 -6.43 4.82
CA THR A 65 1.32 -5.68 5.91
C THR A 65 2.84 -5.82 5.87
N SER A 66 3.36 -7.00 5.54
CA SER A 66 4.81 -7.21 5.36
C SER A 66 5.38 -6.39 4.20
N GLY A 67 4.65 -6.30 3.08
CA GLY A 67 4.99 -5.40 1.98
C GLY A 67 4.96 -3.92 2.36
N LEU A 68 4.02 -3.51 3.22
CA LEU A 68 3.98 -2.15 3.77
C LEU A 68 5.20 -1.83 4.64
N ARG A 69 5.70 -2.78 5.44
CA ARG A 69 6.94 -2.59 6.22
C ARG A 69 8.15 -2.37 5.32
N VAL A 70 8.26 -3.11 4.21
CA VAL A 70 9.32 -2.89 3.20
C VAL A 70 9.19 -1.50 2.55
N ALA A 71 7.97 -1.08 2.22
CA ALA A 71 7.73 0.26 1.70
C ALA A 71 8.04 1.36 2.74
N ALA A 72 7.76 1.12 4.02
CA ALA A 72 8.12 2.01 5.13
C ALA A 72 9.64 2.09 5.32
N LYS A 73 10.35 0.97 5.22
CA LYS A 73 11.81 0.93 5.19
C LYS A 73 12.37 1.78 4.05
N ALA A 74 11.88 1.58 2.83
CA ALA A 74 12.26 2.38 1.68
C ALA A 74 12.00 3.88 1.91
N ARG A 75 10.84 4.24 2.47
CA ARG A 75 10.51 5.63 2.82
C ARG A 75 11.52 6.23 3.79
N SER A 76 11.92 5.49 4.82
CA SER A 76 12.81 5.96 5.88
C SER A 76 14.21 6.32 5.40
N VAL A 77 14.67 5.70 4.31
CA VAL A 77 16.05 5.88 3.79
C VAL A 77 16.11 6.65 2.47
N ALA A 78 15.03 6.63 1.66
CA ALA A 78 15.03 7.15 0.29
C ALA A 78 13.77 7.97 -0.06
N GLY A 79 12.93 8.29 0.93
CA GLY A 79 11.79 9.18 0.74
C GLY A 79 10.59 8.55 0.01
N ASN A 80 9.60 9.37 -0.33
CA ASN A 80 8.31 8.88 -0.82
C ASN A 80 8.36 8.34 -2.26
N ASP A 81 9.29 8.80 -3.10
CA ASP A 81 9.51 8.25 -4.44
C ASP A 81 9.92 6.77 -4.39
N ALA A 82 10.65 6.37 -3.35
CA ALA A 82 11.01 4.97 -3.14
C ALA A 82 9.77 4.12 -2.81
N VAL A 83 8.80 4.67 -2.07
CA VAL A 83 7.51 4.01 -1.80
C VAL A 83 6.76 3.73 -3.11
N ALA A 84 6.70 4.72 -4.01
CA ALA A 84 6.04 4.58 -5.31
C ALA A 84 6.65 3.42 -6.13
N LYS A 85 7.98 3.31 -6.13
CA LYS A 85 8.72 2.26 -6.86
C LYS A 85 8.52 0.88 -6.21
N VAL A 86 8.62 0.79 -4.88
CA VAL A 86 8.34 -0.45 -4.14
C VAL A 86 6.91 -0.91 -4.40
N TYR A 87 5.92 -0.02 -4.23
CA TYR A 87 4.53 -0.35 -4.48
C TYR A 87 4.29 -0.81 -5.92
N THR A 88 4.91 -0.14 -6.90
CA THR A 88 4.83 -0.55 -8.31
C THR A 88 5.37 -1.96 -8.53
N ALA A 89 6.51 -2.31 -7.91
CA ALA A 89 7.09 -3.65 -8.02
C ALA A 89 6.17 -4.72 -7.39
N LEU A 90 5.69 -4.46 -6.17
CA LEU A 90 4.77 -5.35 -5.44
C LEU A 90 3.45 -5.55 -6.21
N GLY A 91 2.81 -4.45 -6.61
CA GLY A 91 1.52 -4.49 -7.29
C GLY A 91 1.60 -5.13 -8.68
N THR A 92 2.69 -4.92 -9.42
CA THR A 92 2.91 -5.61 -10.71
C THR A 92 2.99 -7.12 -10.52
N SER A 93 3.73 -7.58 -9.50
CA SER A 93 3.82 -9.01 -9.17
C SER A 93 2.46 -9.59 -8.79
N LEU A 94 1.77 -8.94 -7.86
CA LEU A 94 0.49 -9.42 -7.30
C LEU A 94 -0.65 -9.39 -8.33
N HIS A 95 -0.79 -8.30 -9.08
CA HIS A 95 -2.01 -8.02 -9.85
C HIS A 95 -1.85 -8.20 -11.36
N ASN A 96 -0.65 -7.98 -11.91
CA ASN A 96 -0.41 -8.17 -13.34
C ASN A 96 0.11 -9.57 -13.65
N LYS A 97 1.06 -10.07 -12.85
CA LYS A 97 1.66 -11.40 -13.04
C LYS A 97 0.97 -12.51 -12.27
N GLN A 98 0.03 -12.17 -11.38
CA GLN A 98 -0.72 -13.11 -10.56
C GLN A 98 0.18 -13.98 -9.65
N GLU A 99 1.31 -13.44 -9.22
CA GLU A 99 2.34 -14.15 -8.42
C GLU A 99 2.01 -14.17 -6.91
N ARG A 100 0.73 -14.18 -6.55
CA ARG A 100 0.27 -14.14 -5.15
C ARG A 100 0.80 -15.32 -4.32
N GLU A 101 0.83 -16.51 -4.91
CA GLU A 101 1.31 -17.71 -4.22
C GLU A 101 2.81 -17.61 -3.92
N LEU A 102 3.61 -17.09 -4.86
CA LEU A 102 5.04 -16.82 -4.64
C LEU A 102 5.24 -15.80 -3.52
N PHE A 103 4.41 -14.76 -3.52
CA PHE A 103 4.46 -13.70 -2.52
C PHE A 103 4.24 -14.23 -1.10
N VAL A 104 3.32 -15.18 -0.91
CA VAL A 104 3.02 -15.75 0.42
C VAL A 104 4.00 -16.87 0.79
N ALA A 105 4.51 -17.63 -0.17
CA ALA A 105 5.40 -18.76 0.07
C ALA A 105 6.80 -18.35 0.59
N ASP A 106 7.36 -17.26 0.07
CA ASP A 106 8.65 -16.69 0.48
C ASP A 106 8.60 -15.16 0.37
N ILE A 107 7.99 -14.50 1.37
CA ILE A 107 7.74 -13.05 1.34
C ILE A 107 9.06 -12.28 1.18
N GLU A 108 10.09 -12.61 1.97
CA GLU A 108 11.35 -11.87 1.93
C GLU A 108 12.11 -12.10 0.61
N GLY A 109 12.31 -13.37 0.22
CA GLY A 109 13.07 -13.70 -0.98
C GLY A 109 12.38 -13.25 -2.25
N HIS A 110 11.05 -13.39 -2.32
CA HIS A 110 10.28 -12.90 -3.46
C HIS A 110 10.34 -11.37 -3.55
N ILE A 111 10.10 -10.63 -2.45
CA ILE A 111 10.23 -9.17 -2.46
C ILE A 111 11.66 -8.74 -2.84
N ALA A 112 12.71 -9.39 -2.33
CA ALA A 112 14.09 -9.09 -2.72
C ALA A 112 14.30 -9.24 -4.24
N SER A 113 13.70 -10.26 -4.86
CA SER A 113 13.76 -10.45 -6.32
C SER A 113 13.04 -9.33 -7.08
N LEU A 114 11.91 -8.85 -6.57
CA LEU A 114 11.13 -7.74 -7.14
C LEU A 114 11.89 -6.42 -7.03
N LEU A 115 12.49 -6.15 -5.85
CA LEU A 115 13.34 -4.98 -5.62
C LEU A 115 14.52 -4.97 -6.59
N LYS A 116 15.22 -6.10 -6.73
CA LYS A 116 16.33 -6.25 -7.69
C LYS A 116 15.88 -5.93 -9.12
N SER A 117 14.75 -6.48 -9.54
CA SER A 117 14.21 -6.27 -10.88
C SER A 117 13.79 -4.82 -11.13
N ALA A 118 13.37 -4.10 -10.08
CA ALA A 118 13.04 -2.69 -10.11
C ALA A 118 14.27 -1.75 -9.95
N GLY A 119 15.48 -2.30 -9.84
CA GLY A 119 16.70 -1.51 -9.59
C GLY A 119 16.74 -0.87 -8.21
N LEU A 120 16.04 -1.46 -7.23
CA LEU A 120 15.99 -1.00 -5.84
C LEU A 120 16.93 -1.83 -4.95
N PRO A 121 17.36 -1.28 -3.80
CA PRO A 121 18.20 -2.02 -2.85
C PRO A 121 17.47 -3.24 -2.28
N VAL A 122 18.06 -4.42 -2.49
CA VAL A 122 17.46 -5.72 -2.13
C VAL A 122 17.36 -5.90 -0.61
N GLU A 123 18.25 -5.26 0.14
CA GLU A 123 18.31 -5.34 1.60
C GLU A 123 17.06 -4.76 2.28
N TRP A 124 16.28 -3.93 1.59
CA TRP A 124 15.01 -3.43 2.14
C TRP A 124 14.00 -4.55 2.36
N ALA A 125 14.11 -5.68 1.64
CA ALA A 125 13.24 -6.84 1.83
C ALA A 125 13.32 -7.42 3.25
N SER A 126 14.46 -7.30 3.94
CA SER A 126 14.60 -7.77 5.33
C SER A 126 13.62 -7.13 6.31
N ALA A 127 13.00 -6.00 5.94
CA ALA A 127 12.01 -5.31 6.76
C ALA A 127 10.64 -6.01 6.80
N VAL A 128 10.41 -7.13 6.10
CA VAL A 128 9.12 -7.85 6.14
C VAL A 128 8.67 -8.21 7.56
N ASN A 129 9.62 -8.43 8.46
CA ASN A 129 9.38 -8.75 9.88
C ASN A 129 9.75 -7.60 10.83
N ASP A 130 10.03 -6.40 10.32
CA ASP A 130 10.41 -5.25 11.13
C ASP A 130 9.17 -4.55 11.68
N GLU A 131 8.75 -4.98 12.88
CA GLU A 131 7.57 -4.45 13.58
C GLU A 131 7.76 -3.00 14.05
N THR A 132 8.96 -2.42 13.97
CA THR A 132 9.17 -1.01 14.32
C THR A 132 8.39 -0.06 13.40
N PHE A 133 8.01 -0.52 12.20
CA PHE A 133 7.15 0.21 11.27
C PHE A 133 5.65 0.04 11.53
N ASP A 134 5.23 -0.87 12.41
CA ASP A 134 3.81 -1.18 12.61
C ASP A 134 3.03 0.01 13.15
N ARG A 135 3.64 0.79 14.06
CA ARG A 135 3.02 2.01 14.57
C ARG A 135 2.78 3.04 13.46
N LEU A 136 3.76 3.25 12.58
CA LEU A 136 3.59 4.15 11.43
C LEU A 136 2.45 3.69 10.52
N ILE A 137 2.38 2.39 10.22
CA ILE A 137 1.33 1.81 9.36
C ILE A 137 -0.04 1.95 10.02
N ALA A 138 -0.13 1.71 11.34
CA ALA A 138 -1.36 1.89 12.11
C ALA A 138 -1.80 3.36 12.16
N ASP A 139 -0.87 4.29 12.38
CA ASP A 139 -1.15 5.73 12.42
C ASP A 139 -1.64 6.23 11.04
N GLU A 140 -1.01 5.84 9.93
CA GLU A 140 -1.49 6.20 8.58
C GLU A 140 -2.82 5.52 8.22
N THR A 141 -3.05 4.29 8.68
CA THR A 141 -4.35 3.60 8.56
C THR A 141 -5.44 4.37 9.30
N ALA A 142 -5.17 4.83 10.53
CA ALA A 142 -6.11 5.60 11.33
C ALA A 142 -6.46 6.94 10.68
N ILE A 143 -5.47 7.65 10.11
CA ILE A 143 -5.69 8.89 9.35
C ILE A 143 -6.62 8.65 8.15
N ALA A 144 -6.42 7.56 7.40
CA ALA A 144 -7.28 7.23 6.28
C ALA A 144 -8.74 7.06 6.72
N LEU A 145 -8.96 6.30 7.81
CA LEU A 145 -10.29 6.03 8.36
C LEU A 145 -10.95 7.27 8.98
N GLU A 146 -10.20 8.12 9.68
CA GLU A 146 -10.71 9.37 10.24
C GLU A 146 -11.27 10.28 9.14
N ARG A 147 -10.61 10.29 7.99
CA ARG A 147 -10.95 11.14 6.85
C ARG A 147 -12.13 10.64 6.01
N THR A 148 -12.41 9.34 5.99
CA THR A 148 -13.44 8.74 5.11
C THR A 148 -14.54 7.97 5.82
N GLY A 149 -14.42 7.75 7.14
CA GLY A 149 -15.29 6.88 7.92
C GLY A 149 -14.68 5.47 8.08
N LYS A 150 -15.23 4.70 9.03
CA LYS A 150 -14.70 3.38 9.45
C LYS A 150 -15.24 2.20 8.63
N ASP A 151 -16.33 2.40 7.90
CA ASP A 151 -17.03 1.34 7.16
C ASP A 151 -16.69 1.33 5.65
N VAL A 152 -15.49 1.82 5.30
CA VAL A 152 -15.03 1.91 3.90
C VAL A 152 -13.80 1.05 3.65
N GLY A 153 -13.61 0.64 2.40
CA GLY A 153 -12.43 -0.12 1.96
C GLY A 153 -11.33 0.77 1.38
N THR A 154 -10.54 0.20 0.47
CA THR A 154 -9.53 0.90 -0.34
C THR A 154 -9.90 0.86 -1.83
N PRO A 155 -9.52 1.85 -2.65
CA PRO A 155 -8.60 2.96 -2.37
C PRO A 155 -9.20 4.09 -1.54
N ILE A 156 -8.34 4.82 -0.82
CA ILE A 156 -8.66 6.11 -0.21
C ILE A 156 -7.69 7.15 -0.78
N ILE A 157 -8.21 8.30 -1.18
CA ILE A 157 -7.42 9.45 -1.64
C ILE A 157 -7.81 10.70 -0.87
N THR A 158 -6.83 11.54 -0.56
CA THR A 158 -7.06 12.87 0.02
C THR A 158 -6.44 13.92 -0.89
N PHE A 159 -7.25 14.84 -1.40
CA PHE A 159 -6.79 16.02 -2.13
C PHE A 159 -6.46 17.17 -1.16
N ASN A 160 -5.42 17.94 -1.47
CA ASN A 160 -4.94 19.08 -0.68
C ASN A 160 -4.76 18.76 0.82
N PRO A 161 -4.04 17.69 1.19
CA PRO A 161 -3.88 17.28 2.59
C PRO A 161 -3.28 18.40 3.44
N GLY A 162 -3.91 18.69 4.58
CA GLY A 162 -3.54 19.75 5.52
C GLY A 162 -3.98 21.17 5.10
N GLY A 163 -4.66 21.32 3.96
CA GLY A 163 -5.12 22.61 3.45
C GLY A 163 -6.59 22.93 3.77
N LEU A 164 -7.00 24.18 3.55
CA LEU A 164 -8.40 24.64 3.71
C LEU A 164 -9.40 23.93 2.77
N LYS A 165 -8.89 23.27 1.73
CA LYS A 165 -9.68 22.52 0.74
C LYS A 165 -9.37 21.02 0.80
N GLU A 166 -8.96 20.52 1.96
CA GLU A 166 -8.78 19.08 2.17
C GLU A 166 -10.09 18.35 1.87
N ALA A 167 -10.03 17.34 1.00
CA ALA A 167 -11.18 16.51 0.68
C ALA A 167 -10.73 15.06 0.51
N SER A 168 -11.37 14.15 1.24
CA SER A 168 -11.02 12.73 1.24
C SER A 168 -12.17 11.88 0.73
N PHE A 169 -11.85 10.87 -0.07
CA PHE A 169 -12.81 9.99 -0.72
C PHE A 169 -12.38 8.55 -0.57
N PHE A 170 -13.34 7.67 -0.28
CA PHE A 170 -13.25 6.27 -0.66
C PHE A 170 -13.51 6.16 -2.16
N GLY A 171 -12.53 5.69 -2.93
CA GLY A 171 -12.57 5.67 -4.38
C GLY A 171 -11.66 6.74 -5.05
N PRO A 172 -11.82 6.96 -6.36
CA PRO A 172 -12.76 6.27 -7.24
C PRO A 172 -12.42 4.78 -7.33
N VAL A 173 -13.44 3.93 -7.19
CA VAL A 173 -13.34 2.50 -7.46
C VAL A 173 -13.47 2.33 -8.97
N ILE A 174 -12.40 1.88 -9.61
CA ILE A 174 -12.28 1.74 -11.07
C ILE A 174 -12.28 0.25 -11.43
#